data_AF-K2P2P9-F1
#
_entry.id   AF-K2P2P9-F1
#
_cell.length_a   1.000
_cell.length_b   1.000
_cell.length_c   1.000
_cell.angle_alpha   90.00
_cell.angle_beta   90.00
_cell.angle_gamma   90.00
#
_symmetry.space_group_name_H-M   'P 1'
#
loop_
_entity.id
_entity.type
_entity.pdbx_description
1 polymer ?
#
loop_
_entity_poly.entity_id
_entity_poly.type
_entity_poly.pdbx_seq_one_letter_code
_entity_poly.pdbx_strand_id
1 'polypeptide(L)'
;MKKWGIVVGLVVFASTAHAQFPRKGADNIPNGVAAPFVGKWSIGFPEGEGMINGKPVVDCERPVELKAAGQGGLIFRSSEGREISFELNAFEGRTTWMPEQGASILAVWTEPDAFFSYTVDPMTGRAGWNDPRVFRRCR
;
A
#
# COMPACT_ATOMS: atom_id res chain seq x y z
N MET A 1 -39.80 1.74 54.11
CA MET A 1 -40.03 1.48 52.66
C MET A 1 -38.69 1.57 51.95
N LYS A 2 -38.20 0.46 51.38
CA LYS A 2 -36.82 0.27 50.91
C LYS A 2 -36.74 0.61 49.42
N LYS A 3 -36.00 1.66 49.05
CA LYS A 3 -35.77 2.03 47.63
C LYS A 3 -34.79 1.04 47.01
N TRP A 4 -35.22 0.31 45.98
CA TRP A 4 -34.36 -0.52 45.14
C TRP A 4 -33.76 0.34 44.03
N GLY A 5 -32.44 0.51 44.04
CA GLY A 5 -31.71 1.13 42.93
C GLY A 5 -31.41 0.07 41.87
N ILE A 6 -31.87 0.28 40.64
CA ILE A 6 -31.43 -0.49 39.48
C ILE A 6 -30.09 0.09 39.04
N VAL A 7 -29.02 -0.68 39.16
CA VAL A 7 -27.73 -0.39 38.52
C VAL A 7 -27.82 -0.96 37.11
N VAL A 8 -27.95 -0.09 36.11
CA VAL A 8 -27.76 -0.47 34.71
C VAL A 8 -26.25 -0.49 34.45
N GLY A 9 -25.67 -1.68 34.42
CA GLY A 9 -24.28 -1.88 34.01
C GLY A 9 -24.12 -1.63 32.52
N LEU A 10 -23.42 -0.56 32.15
CA LEU A 10 -23.04 -0.25 30.78
C LEU A 10 -21.93 -1.24 30.36
N VAL A 11 -22.26 -2.24 29.54
CA VAL A 11 -21.26 -3.10 28.90
C VAL A 11 -20.68 -2.33 27.72
N VAL A 12 -19.46 -1.82 27.86
CA VAL A 12 -18.69 -1.22 26.77
C VAL A 12 -18.07 -2.35 25.95
N PHE A 13 -18.66 -2.67 24.81
CA PHE A 13 -17.98 -3.47 23.79
C PHE A 13 -16.91 -2.58 23.14
N ALA A 14 -15.65 -2.79 23.51
CA ALA A 14 -14.53 -2.18 22.80
C ALA A 14 -14.49 -2.78 21.38
N SER A 15 -14.93 -2.02 20.38
CA SER A 15 -14.77 -2.38 18.98
C SER A 15 -13.29 -2.31 18.64
N THR A 16 -12.67 -3.46 18.36
CA THR A 16 -11.35 -3.52 17.73
C THR A 16 -11.51 -3.09 16.27
N ALA A 17 -11.57 -1.79 16.02
CA ALA A 17 -11.51 -1.26 14.66
C ALA A 17 -10.14 -1.62 14.08
N HIS A 18 -10.08 -2.62 13.19
CA HIS A 18 -8.88 -2.86 12.40
C HIS A 18 -8.70 -1.65 11.47
N ALA A 19 -7.46 -1.16 11.35
CA ALA A 19 -7.15 -0.08 10.43
C ALA A 19 -7.59 -0.46 9.01
N GLN A 20 -8.43 0.37 8.39
CA GLN A 20 -8.92 0.15 7.03
C GLN A 20 -8.04 0.94 6.06
N PHE A 21 -7.22 0.24 5.27
CA PHE A 21 -6.33 0.88 4.31
C PHE A 21 -7.00 1.14 2.94
N PRO A 22 -6.51 2.12 2.15
CA PRO A 22 -7.09 2.49 0.86
C PRO A 22 -7.08 1.34 -0.15
N ARG A 23 -8.23 1.03 -0.75
CA ARG A 23 -8.37 -0.03 -1.77
C ARG A 23 -8.62 0.49 -3.18
N LYS A 24 -8.93 1.78 -3.31
CA LYS A 24 -9.17 2.51 -4.55
C LYS A 24 -8.25 3.74 -4.56
N GLY A 25 -7.62 3.99 -5.70
CA GLY A 25 -6.71 5.11 -5.86
C GLY A 25 -7.44 6.45 -6.02
N ALA A 26 -6.69 7.54 -5.85
CA ALA A 26 -7.15 8.89 -6.16
C ALA A 26 -7.48 9.02 -7.65
N ASP A 27 -8.67 9.55 -7.97
CA ASP A 27 -9.21 9.59 -9.34
C ASP A 27 -8.41 10.52 -10.28
N ASN A 28 -7.56 11.40 -9.74
CA ASN A 28 -6.74 12.35 -10.49
C ASN A 28 -5.36 11.81 -10.90
N ILE A 29 -5.01 10.57 -10.53
CA ILE A 29 -3.73 9.95 -10.89
C ILE A 29 -4.01 8.76 -11.82
N PRO A 30 -3.45 8.76 -13.05
CA PRO A 30 -3.77 7.73 -14.02
C PRO A 30 -3.26 6.36 -13.57
N ASN A 31 -4.11 5.34 -13.70
CA ASN A 31 -3.77 3.96 -13.43
C ASN A 31 -3.26 3.24 -14.70
N GLY A 32 -2.47 2.17 -14.51
CA GLY A 32 -1.98 1.34 -15.62
C GLY A 32 -0.84 1.97 -16.43
N VAL A 33 -0.27 3.09 -15.97
CA VAL A 33 0.82 3.80 -16.66
C VAL A 33 2.01 4.02 -15.73
N ALA A 34 3.22 3.96 -16.29
CA ALA A 34 4.44 4.04 -15.50
C ALA A 34 4.79 5.47 -15.05
N ALA A 35 4.34 6.49 -15.79
CA ALA A 35 4.78 7.87 -15.59
C ALA A 35 4.65 8.38 -14.15
N PRO A 36 3.54 8.15 -13.41
CA PRO A 36 3.42 8.58 -12.01
C PRO A 36 4.40 7.89 -11.06
N PHE A 37 4.81 6.66 -11.37
CA PHE A 37 5.70 5.87 -10.53
C PHE A 37 7.17 6.26 -10.67
N VAL A 38 7.58 6.83 -11.80
CA VAL A 38 9.00 7.10 -12.08
C VAL A 38 9.61 7.98 -10.99
N GLY A 39 10.74 7.53 -10.42
CA GLY A 39 11.46 8.26 -9.39
C GLY A 39 12.09 7.38 -8.31
N LYS A 40 12.54 8.03 -7.24
CA LYS A 40 13.13 7.41 -6.05
C LYS A 40 12.11 7.37 -4.92
N TRP A 41 12.04 6.24 -4.22
CA TRP A 41 11.04 6.00 -3.20
C TRP A 41 11.64 5.37 -1.94
N SER A 42 11.13 5.85 -0.81
CA SER A 42 11.21 5.13 0.46
C SER A 42 10.04 4.15 0.55
N ILE A 43 10.22 3.08 1.32
CA ILE A 43 9.20 2.06 1.57
C ILE A 43 9.07 1.88 3.07
N GLY A 44 7.86 2.04 3.60
CA GLY A 44 7.58 1.88 5.01
C GLY A 44 6.27 1.17 5.27
N PHE A 45 5.85 1.25 6.53
CA PHE A 45 4.55 0.79 6.98
C PHE A 45 3.54 1.96 6.98
N PRO A 46 2.24 1.69 6.93
CA PRO A 46 1.23 2.70 7.20
C PRO A 46 1.44 3.34 8.57
N GLU A 47 1.14 4.62 8.66
CA GLU A 47 1.18 5.40 9.90
C GLU A 47 -0.22 5.85 10.28
N GLY A 48 -0.48 5.99 11.58
CA GLY A 48 -1.78 6.43 12.09
C GLY A 48 -2.01 6.06 13.55
N GLU A 49 -3.12 6.56 14.09
CA GLU A 49 -3.48 6.34 15.49
C GLU A 49 -3.69 4.84 15.78
N GLY A 50 -3.07 4.36 16.86
CA GLY A 50 -3.11 2.94 17.24
C GLY A 50 -2.15 2.02 16.48
N MET A 51 -1.33 2.52 15.57
CA MET A 51 -0.30 1.73 14.87
C MET A 51 1.08 1.87 15.51
N ILE A 52 1.82 0.76 15.60
CA ILE A 52 3.23 0.79 15.98
C ILE A 52 4.00 1.29 14.77
N ASN A 53 4.48 2.54 14.84
CA ASN A 53 5.30 3.14 13.79
C ASN A 53 6.66 2.42 13.72
N GLY A 54 6.82 1.56 12.71
CA GLY A 54 8.10 0.93 12.39
C GLY A 54 9.03 1.90 11.65
N LYS A 55 10.35 1.68 11.74
CA LYS A 55 11.30 2.34 10.83
C LYS A 55 10.98 1.94 9.38
N PRO A 56 11.20 2.83 8.39
CA PRO A 56 11.11 2.47 6.98
C PRO A 56 11.97 1.23 6.68
N VAL A 57 11.45 0.35 5.82
CA VAL A 57 12.19 -0.80 5.29
C VAL A 57 13.29 -0.31 4.35
N VAL A 58 13.00 0.77 3.63
CA VAL A 58 13.91 1.48 2.73
C VAL A 58 13.73 2.98 2.98
N ASP A 59 14.82 3.69 3.23
CA ASP A 59 14.82 5.15 3.39
C ASP A 59 15.32 5.88 2.13
N CYS A 60 15.35 7.20 2.18
CA CYS A 60 15.79 8.03 1.06
C CYS A 60 17.31 8.17 0.92
N GLU A 61 18.11 7.70 1.89
CA GLU A 61 19.56 7.60 1.73
C GLU A 61 19.91 6.42 0.81
N ARG A 62 19.10 5.35 0.86
CA ARG A 62 19.23 4.17 -0.01
C ARG A 62 17.88 3.77 -0.62
N PRO A 63 17.28 4.59 -1.50
CA PRO A 63 15.92 4.38 -2.00
C PRO A 63 15.83 3.24 -3.00
N VAL A 64 14.60 2.79 -3.26
CA VAL A 64 14.31 2.03 -4.48
C VAL A 64 14.13 2.99 -5.66
N GLU A 65 14.42 2.52 -6.87
CA GLU A 65 14.19 3.28 -8.09
C GLU A 65 13.09 2.61 -8.92
N LEU A 66 12.14 3.42 -9.39
CA LEU A 66 11.12 3.01 -10.35
C LEU A 66 11.40 3.70 -11.69
N LYS A 67 11.47 2.93 -12.77
CA LYS A 67 11.75 3.43 -14.13
C LYS A 67 10.70 2.92 -15.10
N ALA A 68 10.29 3.76 -16.04
CA ALA A 68 9.41 3.32 -17.12
C ALA A 68 10.18 2.38 -18.07
N ALA A 69 9.52 1.34 -18.55
CA ALA A 69 10.08 0.38 -19.50
C ALA A 69 9.08 0.14 -20.65
N GLY A 70 9.32 0.77 -21.79
CA GLY A 70 8.39 0.68 -22.93
C GLY A 70 6.98 1.18 -22.60
N GLN A 71 6.00 0.77 -23.41
CA GLN A 71 4.60 1.05 -23.14
C GLN A 71 4.08 0.07 -22.10
N GLY A 72 3.56 0.58 -20.98
CA GLY A 72 2.95 -0.23 -19.93
C GLY A 72 3.93 -0.99 -19.03
N GLY A 73 5.25 -0.90 -19.22
CA GLY A 73 6.20 -1.56 -18.34
C GLY A 73 6.78 -0.66 -17.25
N LEU A 74 7.14 -1.28 -16.13
CA LEU A 74 7.80 -0.66 -14.98
C LEU A 74 8.98 -1.54 -14.53
N ILE A 75 10.15 -0.95 -14.35
CA ILE A 75 11.29 -1.60 -13.71
C ILE A 75 11.38 -1.09 -12.28
N PHE A 76 11.33 -2.00 -11.32
CA PHE A 76 11.69 -1.77 -9.93
C PHE A 76 13.14 -2.16 -9.73
N ARG A 77 13.95 -1.28 -9.15
CA ARG A 77 15.31 -1.56 -8.70
C ARG A 77 15.40 -1.40 -7.19
N SER A 78 15.79 -2.46 -6.49
CA SER A 78 15.98 -2.44 -5.05
C SER A 78 17.17 -1.58 -4.63
N SER A 79 17.26 -1.25 -3.34
CA SER A 79 18.41 -0.57 -2.72
C SER A 79 19.72 -1.37 -2.73
N GLU A 80 19.65 -2.64 -3.14
CA GLU A 80 20.78 -3.55 -3.35
C GLU A 80 21.08 -3.75 -4.85
N GLY A 81 20.33 -3.09 -5.74
CA GLY A 81 20.54 -3.13 -7.18
C GLY A 81 19.88 -4.30 -7.91
N ARG A 82 19.03 -5.09 -7.25
CA ARG A 82 18.24 -6.15 -7.92
C ARG A 82 17.10 -5.52 -8.70
N GLU A 83 16.88 -5.97 -9.92
CA GLU A 83 15.82 -5.46 -10.79
C GLU A 83 14.71 -6.48 -11.02
N ILE A 84 13.48 -5.99 -11.07
CA ILE A 84 12.28 -6.76 -11.43
C ILE A 84 11.47 -5.92 -12.42
N SER A 85 11.09 -6.54 -13.53
CA SER A 85 10.21 -5.94 -14.53
C SER A 85 8.76 -6.32 -14.25
N PHE A 86 7.87 -5.35 -14.45
CA PHE A 86 6.43 -5.51 -14.32
C PHE A 86 5.72 -4.97 -15.56
N GLU A 87 4.65 -5.64 -15.97
CA GLU A 87 3.61 -5.07 -16.81
C GLU A 87 2.56 -4.36 -15.94
N LEU A 88 2.11 -3.19 -16.36
CA LEU A 88 1.15 -2.37 -15.65
C LEU A 88 -0.23 -2.48 -16.28
N ASN A 89 -1.22 -2.80 -15.47
CA ASN A 89 -2.61 -2.87 -15.88
C ASN A 89 -3.50 -2.03 -14.96
N ALA A 90 -4.50 -1.35 -15.53
CA ALA A 90 -5.49 -0.63 -14.74
C ALA A 90 -6.67 -1.57 -14.43
N PHE A 91 -7.06 -1.66 -13.16
CA PHE A 91 -8.22 -2.45 -12.76
C PHE A 91 -8.88 -1.83 -11.52
N GLU A 92 -10.20 -1.64 -11.53
CA GLU A 92 -10.97 -1.13 -10.37
C GLU A 92 -10.37 0.12 -9.66
N GLY A 93 -9.86 1.08 -10.44
CA GLY A 93 -9.30 2.33 -9.89
C GLY A 93 -7.94 2.18 -9.21
N ARG A 94 -7.17 1.15 -9.55
CA ARG A 94 -5.80 0.91 -9.09
C ARG A 94 -4.92 0.40 -10.23
N THR A 95 -3.61 0.40 -10.01
CA THR A 95 -2.64 -0.17 -10.95
C THR A 95 -2.16 -1.52 -10.43
N THR A 96 -2.24 -2.55 -11.25
CA THR A 96 -1.63 -3.86 -10.99
C THR A 96 -0.25 -3.90 -11.62
N TRP A 97 0.77 -4.27 -10.86
CA TRP A 97 2.11 -4.58 -11.34
C TRP A 97 2.20 -6.10 -11.47
N MET A 98 2.25 -6.60 -12.70
CA MET A 98 2.32 -8.01 -13.02
C MET A 98 3.77 -8.40 -13.34
N PRO A 99 4.47 -9.16 -12.49
CA PRO A 99 5.79 -9.63 -12.83
C PRO A 99 5.70 -10.81 -13.81
N GLU A 100 6.81 -11.13 -14.46
CA GLU A 100 6.92 -12.38 -15.22
C GLU A 100 6.74 -13.61 -14.33
N GLN A 101 7.27 -13.54 -13.09
CA GLN A 101 7.20 -14.63 -12.11
C GLN A 101 6.98 -14.07 -10.70
N GLY A 102 6.21 -14.80 -9.89
CA GLY A 102 5.93 -14.46 -8.50
C GLY A 102 4.62 -13.70 -8.28
N ALA A 103 4.54 -13.01 -7.16
CA ALA A 103 3.33 -12.32 -6.73
C ALA A 103 3.17 -10.96 -7.44
N SER A 104 1.96 -10.68 -7.92
CA SER A 104 1.62 -9.33 -8.40
C SER A 104 1.42 -8.36 -7.25
N ILE A 105 1.52 -7.08 -7.57
CA ILE A 105 1.34 -6.00 -6.60
C ILE A 105 0.20 -5.10 -7.06
N LEU A 106 -0.70 -4.74 -6.14
CA LEU A 106 -1.66 -3.67 -6.37
C LEU A 106 -1.10 -2.37 -5.82
N ALA A 107 -0.98 -1.34 -6.66
CA ALA A 107 -0.62 0.01 -6.28
C ALA A 107 -1.87 0.90 -6.24
N VAL A 108 -2.10 1.50 -5.08
CA VAL A 108 -3.25 2.35 -4.77
C VAL A 108 -2.76 3.74 -4.41
N TRP A 109 -2.88 4.68 -5.35
CA TRP A 109 -2.48 6.06 -5.17
C TRP A 109 -3.33 6.78 -4.12
N THR A 110 -2.68 7.48 -3.19
CA THR A 110 -3.38 8.38 -2.25
C THR A 110 -3.04 9.83 -2.56
N GLU A 111 -1.81 10.10 -3.01
CA GLU A 111 -1.28 11.41 -3.36
C GLU A 111 -0.26 11.27 -4.50
N PRO A 112 0.12 12.34 -5.23
CA PRO A 112 1.14 12.25 -6.29
C PRO A 112 2.51 11.68 -5.84
N ASP A 113 2.80 11.84 -4.55
CA ASP A 113 4.06 11.44 -3.91
C ASP A 113 3.89 10.28 -2.92
N ALA A 114 2.70 9.65 -2.88
CA ALA A 114 2.46 8.52 -2.00
C ALA A 114 1.44 7.51 -2.55
N PHE A 115 1.75 6.23 -2.41
CA PHE A 115 0.84 5.15 -2.70
C PHE A 115 1.02 3.96 -1.77
N PHE A 116 -0.06 3.21 -1.60
CA PHE A 116 -0.06 1.92 -0.91
C PHE A 116 0.21 0.81 -1.92
N SER A 117 1.02 -0.17 -1.53
CA SER A 117 1.24 -1.40 -2.28
C SER A 117 0.72 -2.59 -1.49
N TYR A 118 0.02 -3.50 -2.17
CA TYR A 118 -0.49 -4.74 -1.60
C TYR A 118 0.00 -5.92 -2.43
N THR A 119 0.62 -6.89 -1.78
CA THR A 119 0.95 -8.16 -2.44
C THR A 119 -0.33 -8.96 -2.69
N VAL A 120 -0.47 -9.52 -3.88
CA VAL A 120 -1.52 -10.48 -4.22
C VAL A 120 -0.99 -11.87 -4.01
N ASP A 121 -1.69 -12.67 -3.20
CA ASP A 121 -1.36 -14.07 -3.01
C ASP A 121 -1.52 -14.82 -4.34
N PRO A 122 -0.45 -15.47 -4.86
CA PRO A 122 -0.48 -16.10 -6.18
C PRO A 122 -1.32 -17.37 -6.23
N MET A 123 -1.62 -18.00 -5.08
CA MET A 123 -2.41 -19.22 -4.99
C MET A 123 -3.91 -18.93 -5.00
N THR A 124 -4.32 -17.80 -4.42
CA THR A 124 -5.72 -17.46 -4.19
C THR A 124 -6.20 -16.24 -4.99
N GLY A 125 -5.28 -15.45 -5.55
CA GLY A 125 -5.57 -14.17 -6.21
C GLY A 125 -6.06 -13.08 -5.25
N ARG A 126 -5.96 -13.30 -3.94
CA ARG A 126 -6.44 -12.34 -2.92
C ARG A 126 -5.36 -11.35 -2.57
N ALA A 127 -5.72 -10.07 -2.59
CA ALA A 127 -4.84 -9.02 -2.11
C ALA A 127 -4.74 -9.04 -0.57
N GLY A 128 -3.53 -8.88 -0.06
CA GLY A 128 -3.23 -8.75 1.37
C GLY A 128 -3.66 -7.39 1.93
N TRP A 129 -4.96 -7.08 1.91
CA TRP A 129 -5.50 -5.76 2.26
C TRP A 129 -5.13 -5.25 3.67
N ASN A 130 -4.78 -6.17 4.57
CA ASN A 130 -4.46 -5.84 5.97
C ASN A 130 -2.95 -5.65 6.21
N ASP A 131 -2.09 -5.90 5.21
CA ASP A 131 -0.63 -5.76 5.33
C ASP A 131 -0.01 -5.00 4.16
N PRO A 132 -0.37 -3.72 3.93
CA PRO A 132 0.28 -2.92 2.89
C PRO A 132 1.69 -2.47 3.26
N ARG A 133 2.41 -2.06 2.23
CA ARG A 133 3.54 -1.13 2.36
C ARG A 133 3.14 0.23 1.80
N VAL A 134 3.80 1.28 2.27
CA VAL A 134 3.60 2.64 1.78
C VAL A 134 4.87 3.10 1.09
N PHE A 135 4.73 3.50 -0.17
CA PHE A 135 5.77 4.14 -0.94
C PHE A 135 5.63 5.64 -0.78
N ARG A 136 6.70 6.33 -0.40
CA ARG A 136 6.76 7.80 -0.35
C ARG A 136 7.94 8.32 -1.15
N ARG A 137 7.67 9.30 -2.01
CA ARG A 137 8.66 9.85 -2.93
C ARG A 137 9.79 10.51 -2.13
N CYS A 138 11.03 10.23 -2.52
CA CYS A 138 12.19 10.92 -2.00
C CYS A 138 12.34 12.29 -2.68
N ARG A 139 12.69 13.30 -1.89
CA ARG A 139 12.96 14.67 -2.35
C ARG A 139 14.43 14.88 -2.65
#